data_AF-A0A453E9U1-F1
#
_entry.id   AF-A0A453E9U1-F1
#
_cell.length_a   1.000
_cell.length_b   1.000
_cell.length_c   1.000
_cell.angle_alpha   90.00
_cell.angle_beta   90.00
_cell.angle_gamma   90.00
#
_symmetry.space_group_name_H-M   'P 1'
#
loop_
_entity.id
_entity.type
_entity.pdbx_description
1 polymer ?
#
loop_
_entity_poly.entity_id
_entity_poly.type
_entity_poly.pdbx_seq_one_letter_code
_entity_poly.pdbx_strand_id
1 'polypeptide(L)'
;MGSFAKLAKRCVETEAPVMVKIQELLRGATDVMSLAQGIVYWQPPEAALNKVKEIVWEPATSKYGADDGLPELREALLEKLRRENKLTKSSVMVTAGANQV
;
A
#
# COMPACT_ATOMS: atom_id res chain seq x y z
N MET A 1 -1.66 -0.35 -35.01
CA MET A 1 -2.03 -1.33 -33.96
C MET A 1 -0.87 -2.28 -33.77
N GLY A 2 -0.10 -2.11 -32.69
CA GLY A 2 1.04 -2.99 -32.41
C GLY A 2 0.55 -4.40 -32.13
N SER A 3 1.23 -5.40 -32.70
CA SER A 3 0.93 -6.81 -32.47
C SER A 3 1.15 -7.15 -30.99
N PHE A 4 0.09 -7.56 -30.29
CA PHE A 4 0.13 -8.08 -28.91
C PHE A 4 0.90 -9.41 -28.77
N ALA A 5 1.59 -9.89 -29.82
CA ALA A 5 2.12 -11.25 -29.94
C ALA A 5 3.14 -11.70 -28.88
N LYS A 6 3.54 -10.84 -27.93
CA LYS A 6 4.46 -11.19 -26.83
C LYS A 6 3.94 -10.86 -25.42
N LEU A 7 2.70 -10.36 -25.27
CA LEU A 7 2.14 -10.07 -23.95
C LEU A 7 1.33 -11.26 -23.41
N ALA A 8 1.40 -11.48 -22.10
CA ALA A 8 0.63 -12.53 -21.46
C ALA A 8 -0.88 -12.22 -21.55
N LYS A 9 -1.66 -13.21 -22.00
CA LYS A 9 -3.12 -13.10 -22.18
C LYS A 9 -3.82 -12.49 -20.95
N ARG A 10 -3.47 -12.97 -19.74
CA ARG A 10 -4.02 -12.46 -18.47
C ARG A 10 -3.86 -10.94 -18.28
N CYS A 11 -2.76 -10.36 -18.75
CA CYS A 11 -2.51 -8.93 -18.62
C CYS A 11 -3.28 -8.15 -19.69
N VAL A 12 -3.34 -8.66 -20.93
CA VAL A 12 -4.01 -7.98 -22.06
C VAL A 12 -5.53 -7.96 -21.87
N GLU A 13 -6.09 -9.00 -21.25
CA GLU A 13 -7.53 -9.10 -20.99
C GLU A 13 -7.96 -8.38 -19.70
N THR A 14 -7.02 -7.86 -18.90
CA THR A 14 -7.36 -7.05 -17.72
C THR A 14 -7.61 -5.61 -18.15
N GLU A 15 -8.82 -5.10 -17.90
CA GLU A 15 -9.14 -3.71 -18.18
C GLU A 15 -8.41 -2.73 -17.25
N ALA A 16 -8.19 -1.51 -17.74
CA ALA A 16 -7.63 -0.44 -16.91
C ALA A 16 -8.55 -0.14 -15.72
N PRO A 17 -7.99 -0.02 -14.49
CA PRO A 17 -8.80 0.24 -13.31
C PRO A 17 -9.49 1.61 -13.41
N VAL A 18 -10.72 1.68 -12.90
CA VAL A 18 -11.55 2.90 -12.95
C VAL A 18 -10.84 4.12 -12.35
N MET A 19 -9.99 3.92 -11.35
CA MET A 19 -9.23 4.98 -10.70
C MET A 19 -8.34 5.75 -11.67
N VAL A 20 -7.74 5.06 -12.65
CA VAL A 20 -6.92 5.70 -13.70
C VAL A 20 -7.79 6.59 -14.59
N LYS A 21 -8.95 6.08 -15.02
CA LYS A 21 -9.91 6.85 -15.83
C LYS A 21 -10.42 8.09 -15.08
N ILE A 22 -10.71 7.96 -13.78
CA ILE A 22 -11.12 9.10 -12.93
C ILE A 22 -10.00 10.13 -12.81
N GLN A 23 -8.75 9.71 -12.62
CA GLN A 23 -7.60 10.63 -12.59
C GLN A 23 -7.40 11.36 -13.91
N GLU A 24 -7.63 10.70 -15.04
CA GLU A 24 -7.60 11.35 -16.37
C GLU A 24 -8.70 12.40 -16.51
N LEU A 25 -9.93 12.09 -16.08
CA LEU A 25 -11.04 13.04 -16.11
C LEU A 25 -10.81 14.27 -15.22
N LEU A 26 -10.18 14.09 -14.06
CA LEU A 26 -9.87 15.19 -13.14
C LEU A 26 -8.67 16.03 -13.60
N ARG A 27 -7.88 15.56 -14.58
CA ARG A 27 -6.66 16.24 -15.01
C ARG A 27 -7.01 17.56 -15.70
N GLY A 28 -6.58 18.67 -15.09
CA GLY A 28 -6.85 20.01 -15.62
C GLY A 28 -8.22 20.59 -15.24
N ALA A 29 -9.03 19.83 -14.49
CA ALA A 29 -10.24 20.38 -13.89
C ALA A 29 -9.85 21.36 -12.76
N THR A 30 -10.49 22.53 -12.74
CA THR A 30 -10.34 23.52 -11.66
C THR A 30 -11.64 23.59 -10.87
N ASP A 31 -11.55 23.83 -9.57
CA ASP A 31 -12.70 23.91 -8.66
C ASP A 31 -13.57 22.64 -8.59
N VAL A 32 -12.94 21.47 -8.68
CA VAL A 32 -13.61 20.17 -8.55
C VAL A 32 -13.16 19.45 -7.28
N MET A 33 -14.13 19.02 -6.47
CA MET A 33 -13.90 18.17 -5.30
C MET A 33 -14.21 16.70 -5.66
N SER A 34 -13.16 15.87 -5.73
CA SER A 34 -13.32 14.44 -5.99
C SER A 34 -13.80 13.70 -4.75
N LEU A 35 -15.00 13.12 -4.82
CA LEU A 35 -15.54 12.20 -3.81
C LEU A 35 -15.34 10.72 -4.19
N ALA A 36 -14.66 10.46 -5.31
CA ALA A 36 -14.55 9.13 -5.90
C ALA A 36 -13.39 8.29 -5.35
N GLN A 37 -12.35 8.94 -4.80
CA GLN A 37 -11.17 8.26 -4.28
C GLN A 37 -11.28 8.08 -2.77
N GLY A 38 -11.08 6.85 -2.29
CA GLY A 38 -11.01 6.52 -0.86
C GLY A 38 -9.70 6.97 -0.21
N ILE A 39 -9.35 8.25 -0.37
CA ILE A 39 -8.18 8.88 0.24
C ILE A 39 -8.62 9.88 1.30
N VAL A 40 -7.76 10.11 2.28
CA VAL A 40 -8.02 11.03 3.39
C VAL A 40 -7.33 12.37 3.14
N TYR A 41 -7.93 13.48 3.61
CA TYR A 41 -7.36 14.82 3.46
C TYR A 41 -6.39 15.19 4.60
N TRP A 42 -6.40 14.44 5.70
CA TRP A 42 -5.57 14.71 6.87
C TRP A 42 -4.20 14.04 6.78
N GLN A 43 -3.24 14.61 7.51
CA GLN A 43 -1.89 14.07 7.63
C GLN A 43 -1.84 12.82 8.54
N PRO A 44 -0.83 11.95 8.39
CA PRO A 44 -0.58 10.88 9.34
C PRO A 44 -0.32 11.42 10.76
N PRO A 45 -0.53 10.60 11.82
CA PRO A 45 -0.22 11.00 13.18
C PRO A 45 1.23 11.48 13.35
N GLU A 46 1.42 12.59 14.08
CA GLU A 46 2.73 13.23 14.24
C GLU A 46 3.79 12.29 14.79
N ALA A 47 3.43 11.45 15.77
CA ALA A 47 4.32 10.45 16.35
C ALA A 47 4.87 9.47 15.30
N ALA A 48 4.06 9.07 14.31
CA ALA A 48 4.50 8.20 13.23
C ALA A 48 5.48 8.93 12.29
N LEU A 49 5.16 10.17 11.92
CA LEU A 49 6.03 10.99 11.07
C LEU A 49 7.38 11.27 11.75
N ASN A 50 7.38 11.59 13.04
CA ASN A 50 8.60 11.82 13.80
C ASN A 50 9.45 10.55 13.88
N LYS A 51 8.85 9.38 14.10
CA LYS A 51 9.60 8.12 14.10
C LYS A 51 10.24 7.82 12.75
N VAL A 52 9.54 8.08 11.64
CA VAL A 52 10.09 7.90 10.29
C VAL A 52 11.30 8.81 10.05
N LYS A 53 11.23 10.08 10.48
CA LYS A 53 12.35 11.03 10.35
C LYS A 53 13.60 10.58 11.09
N GLU A 54 13.47 9.84 12.18
CA GLU A 54 14.59 9.29 12.93
C GLU A 54 15.16 8.04 12.24
N ILE A 55 14.33 7.03 12.00
CA ILE A 55 14.79 5.70 11.53
C ILE A 55 15.32 5.70 10.11
N VAL A 56 14.97 6.70 9.28
CA VAL A 56 15.46 6.81 7.90
C VAL A 56 16.98 6.99 7.82
N TRP A 57 17.59 7.51 8.89
CA TRP A 57 19.04 7.69 8.97
C TRP A 57 19.78 6.48 9.54
N GLU A 58 19.06 5.49 10.07
CA GLU A 58 19.67 4.27 10.59
C GLU A 58 20.17 3.40 9.43
N PRO A 59 21.48 3.02 9.38
CA PRO A 59 22.02 2.23 8.28
C PRO A 59 21.33 0.87 8.08
N ALA A 60 20.69 0.33 9.12
CA ALA A 60 19.92 -0.92 9.04
C ALA A 60 18.65 -0.77 8.19
N THR A 61 17.99 0.39 8.23
CA THR A 61 16.74 0.67 7.48
C THR A 61 16.95 0.59 5.96
N SER A 62 18.16 0.89 5.49
CA SER A 62 18.52 0.85 4.08
C SER A 62 18.98 -0.53 3.59
N LYS A 63 18.97 -1.54 4.46
CA LYS A 63 19.35 -2.93 4.10
C LYS A 63 18.11 -3.77 3.86
N TYR A 64 18.29 -4.90 3.18
CA TYR A 64 17.23 -5.90 3.08
C TYR A 64 16.84 -6.44 4.46
N GLY A 65 15.53 -6.58 4.68
CA GLY A 65 14.95 -7.25 5.82
C GLY A 65 14.56 -8.70 5.50
N ALA A 66 13.87 -9.35 6.44
CA ALA A 66 13.31 -10.67 6.23
C ALA A 66 12.20 -10.67 5.16
N ASP A 67 12.08 -11.77 4.42
CA ASP A 67 11.17 -11.91 3.27
C ASP A 67 9.69 -11.72 3.63
N ASP A 68 9.31 -12.09 4.85
CA ASP A 68 7.95 -11.98 5.37
C ASP A 68 7.71 -10.71 6.21
N GLY A 69 8.70 -9.83 6.28
CA GLY A 69 8.64 -8.55 6.99
C GLY A 69 9.50 -8.50 8.25
N LEU A 70 9.73 -7.28 8.74
CA LEU A 70 10.52 -7.06 9.96
C LEU A 70 9.92 -7.83 11.16
N PRO A 71 10.72 -8.60 11.92
CA PRO A 71 10.22 -9.40 13.05
C PRO A 71 9.39 -8.60 14.06
N GLU A 72 9.87 -7.40 14.43
CA GLU A 72 9.22 -6.53 15.41
C GLU A 72 7.86 -6.02 14.91
N LEU A 73 7.74 -5.76 13.60
CA LEU A 73 6.47 -5.36 12.98
C LEU A 73 5.49 -6.53 12.97
N ARG A 74 5.97 -7.74 12.69
CA ARG A 74 5.12 -8.94 12.65
C ARG A 74 4.59 -9.30 14.04
N GLU A 75 5.40 -9.20 15.08
CA GLU A 75 4.95 -9.36 16.47
C GLU A 75 3.88 -8.33 16.85
N ALA A 76 4.12 -7.04 16.52
CA ALA A 76 3.14 -5.98 16.79
C ALA A 76 1.81 -6.21 16.06
N LEU A 77 1.86 -6.69 14.80
CA LEU A 77 0.67 -7.03 14.02
C LEU A 77 -0.06 -8.25 14.59
N LEU A 78 0.64 -9.30 15.01
CA LEU A 78 0.04 -10.46 15.67
C LEU A 78 -0.70 -10.05 16.95
N GLU A 79 -0.08 -9.19 17.76
CA GLU A 79 -0.71 -8.69 18.98
C GLU A 79 -1.96 -7.85 18.68
N LYS A 80 -1.89 -6.97 17.68
CA LYS A 80 -3.03 -6.20 17.21
C LYS A 80 -4.18 -7.13 16.77
N LEU A 81 -3.90 -8.12 15.93
CA LEU A 81 -4.89 -9.08 15.44
C LEU A 81 -5.54 -9.88 16.58
N ARG A 82 -4.75 -10.28 17.58
CA ARG A 82 -5.24 -10.96 18.77
C ARG A 82 -6.20 -10.06 19.57
N ARG A 83 -5.78 -8.84 19.88
CA ARG A 83 -6.52 -7.92 20.76
C ARG A 83 -7.77 -7.34 20.10
N GLU A 84 -7.65 -6.92 18.84
CA GLU A 84 -8.69 -6.15 18.16
C GLU A 84 -9.58 -7.03 17.27
N ASN A 85 -9.05 -8.13 16.76
CA ASN A 85 -9.76 -9.01 15.82
C ASN A 85 -10.06 -10.40 16.39
N LYS A 86 -9.57 -10.73 17.60
CA LYS A 86 -9.71 -12.05 18.25
C LYS A 86 -9.12 -13.20 17.42
N LEU A 87 -8.13 -12.89 16.58
CA LEU A 87 -7.44 -13.87 15.76
C LEU A 87 -6.19 -14.38 16.51
N THR A 88 -6.22 -15.64 16.96
CA THR A 88 -5.19 -16.23 17.84
C THR A 88 -4.34 -17.32 17.18
N LYS A 89 -4.72 -17.77 15.99
CA LYS A 89 -4.04 -18.83 15.22
C LYS A 89 -3.63 -18.32 13.83
N SER A 90 -3.06 -17.12 13.79
CA SER A 90 -2.69 -16.43 12.56
C SER A 90 -1.17 -16.41 12.37
N SER A 91 -0.74 -16.44 11.12
CA SER A 91 0.60 -16.03 10.70
C SER A 91 0.52 -14.66 10.01
N VAL A 92 1.59 -13.87 10.08
CA VAL A 92 1.65 -12.55 9.48
C VAL A 92 2.80 -12.48 8.49
N MET A 93 2.50 -11.93 7.32
CA MET A 93 3.44 -11.48 6.30
C MET A 93 3.16 -9.99 6.01
N VAL A 94 4.22 -9.20 5.87
CA VAL A 94 4.13 -7.78 5.51
C VAL A 94 4.22 -7.64 3.99
N THR A 95 3.31 -6.86 3.40
CA THR A 95 3.27 -6.57 1.96
C THR A 95 3.35 -5.07 1.70
N ALA A 96 3.61 -4.66 0.45
CA ALA A 96 3.56 -3.28 -0.01
C ALA A 96 2.12 -2.79 -0.14
N GLY A 97 1.47 -2.62 1.01
CA GLY A 97 0.07 -2.23 1.12
C GLY A 97 -0.90 -3.39 0.87
N ALA A 98 -2.16 -3.17 1.24
CA ALA A 98 -3.20 -4.20 1.21
C ALA A 98 -3.58 -4.68 -0.20
N ASN A 99 -3.20 -3.94 -1.24
CA ASN A 99 -3.53 -4.27 -2.63
C ASN A 99 -2.54 -5.25 -3.28
N GLN A 100 -1.40 -5.50 -2.65
CA GLN A 100 -0.50 -6.56 -3.07
C GLN A 100 -1.07 -7.90 -2.58
N VAL A 101 -1.73 -8.60 -3.49
CA VAL A 101 -2.26 -9.97 -3.33
C VAL A 101 -1.53 -10.95 -4.25
#